data_AF-A0A967JN17-F1
#
_entry.id   AF-A0A967JN17-F1
#
_cell.length_a   1.000
_cell.length_b   1.000
_cell.length_c   1.000
_cell.angle_alpha   90.00
_cell.angle_beta   90.00
_cell.angle_gamma   90.00
#
_symmetry.space_group_name_H-M   'P 1'
#
loop_
_entity.id
_entity.type
_entity.pdbx_description
1 polymer ?
#
loop_
_entity_poly.entity_id
_entity_poly.type
_entity_poly.pdbx_seq_one_letter_code
_entity_poly.pdbx_strand_id
1 'polypeptide(L)'
;MARPTNTSVQTRLVLAAFAAQPGVWRYGYDLCRETSIKPGTLYPMLLRLAEHRLLESEWRPSLKAGRPARHAYRLTEEGMALAVSSPVQAAGGRGKRAPVKPRSARA
;
A
#
# COMPACT_ATOMS: atom_id res chain seq x y z
N MET A 1 -9.97 -16.49 -21.97
CA MET A 1 -9.84 -15.01 -21.98
C MET A 1 -10.14 -14.51 -20.57
N ALA A 2 -9.11 -14.08 -19.83
CA ALA A 2 -9.29 -13.60 -18.47
C ALA A 2 -10.08 -12.28 -18.50
N ARG A 3 -11.30 -12.32 -17.97
CA ARG A 3 -12.18 -11.14 -17.83
C ARG A 3 -11.36 -10.06 -17.10
N PRO A 4 -11.25 -8.83 -17.62
CA PRO A 4 -10.46 -7.80 -16.96
C PRO A 4 -11.02 -7.66 -15.55
N THR A 5 -10.20 -7.99 -14.55
CA THR A 5 -10.55 -7.79 -13.16
C THR A 5 -10.89 -6.31 -13.04
N ASN A 6 -12.15 -6.02 -12.73
CA ASN A 6 -12.66 -4.66 -12.57
C ASN A 6 -12.12 -4.10 -11.25
N THR A 7 -10.80 -4.08 -11.12
CA THR A 7 -10.04 -3.55 -10.01
C THR A 7 -10.25 -2.05 -10.05
N SER A 8 -10.92 -1.51 -9.03
CA SER A 8 -11.20 -0.07 -8.91
C SER A 8 -9.91 0.74 -9.12
N VAL A 9 -10.02 1.92 -9.73
CA VAL A 9 -8.90 2.86 -9.90
C VAL A 9 -8.18 3.11 -8.57
N GLN A 10 -8.93 3.23 -7.48
CA GLN A 10 -8.37 3.40 -6.14
C GLN A 10 -7.54 2.18 -5.70
N THR A 11 -8.02 0.97 -5.97
CA THR A 11 -7.27 -0.26 -5.66
C THR A 11 -5.98 -0.33 -6.48
N ARG A 12 -6.02 0.02 -7.76
CA ARG A 12 -4.81 0.08 -8.60
C ARG A 12 -3.80 1.11 -8.07
N LEU A 13 -4.26 2.29 -7.63
CA LEU A 13 -3.40 3.31 -7.02
C LEU A 13 -2.73 2.82 -5.74
N VAL A 14 -3.48 2.12 -4.86
CA VAL A 14 -2.92 1.55 -3.63
C VAL A 14 -1.91 0.45 -3.95
N LEU A 15 -2.23 -0.47 -4.86
CA LEU A 15 -1.32 -1.53 -5.31
C LEU A 15 -0.05 -0.94 -5.94
N ALA A 16 -0.16 0.10 -6.76
CA ALA A 16 0.98 0.79 -7.34
C ALA A 16 1.87 1.47 -6.27
N ALA A 17 1.25 2.07 -5.25
CA ALA A 17 1.98 2.66 -4.12
C ALA A 17 2.79 1.58 -3.36
N PHE A 18 2.21 0.41 -3.12
CA PHE A 18 2.94 -0.71 -2.53
C PHE A 18 4.02 -1.28 -3.45
N ALA A 19 3.72 -1.42 -4.75
CA ALA A 19 4.64 -1.94 -5.76
C ALA A 19 5.89 -1.08 -5.96
N ALA A 20 5.85 0.20 -5.58
CA ALA A 20 7.04 1.05 -5.57
C ALA A 20 8.11 0.54 -4.59
N GLN A 21 7.71 -0.12 -3.49
CA GLN A 21 8.60 -0.67 -2.45
C GLN A 21 7.97 -1.95 -1.83
N PRO A 22 7.94 -3.07 -2.57
CA PRO A 22 7.13 -4.25 -2.20
C PRO A 22 7.60 -4.93 -0.90
N GLY A 23 8.90 -4.84 -0.58
CA GLY A 23 9.47 -5.40 0.65
C GLY A 23 9.34 -4.52 1.90
N VAL A 24 8.80 -3.31 1.77
CA VAL A 24 8.77 -2.32 2.87
C VAL A 24 7.40 -2.30 3.53
N TRP A 25 7.40 -2.38 4.86
CA TRP A 25 6.21 -2.16 5.67
C TRP A 25 5.75 -0.71 5.58
N ARG A 26 4.50 -0.49 5.14
CA ARG A 26 3.89 0.82 4.97
C ARG A 26 2.71 1.01 5.91
N TYR A 27 2.45 2.24 6.35
CA TYR A 27 1.34 2.55 7.24
C TYR A 27 0.16 3.15 6.48
N GLY A 28 -1.07 2.82 6.88
CA GLY A 28 -2.29 3.34 6.24
C GLY A 28 -2.36 4.87 6.18
N TYR A 29 -1.84 5.57 7.20
CA TYR A 29 -1.77 7.03 7.21
C TYR A 29 -0.88 7.60 6.10
N ASP A 30 0.30 7.00 5.87
CA ASP A 30 1.22 7.44 4.81
C ASP A 30 0.62 7.15 3.43
N LEU A 31 -0.07 6.02 3.29
CA LEU A 31 -0.77 5.65 2.06
C LEU A 31 -1.93 6.61 1.75
N CYS A 32 -2.68 7.09 2.75
CA CYS A 32 -3.69 8.13 2.55
C CYS A 32 -3.07 9.39 1.94
N ARG A 33 -1.90 9.81 2.45
CA ARG A 33 -1.21 11.02 1.98
C ARG A 33 -0.62 10.86 0.57
N GLU A 34 -0.13 9.68 0.24
CA GLU A 34 0.47 9.40 -1.06
C GLU A 34 -0.58 9.21 -2.15
N THR A 35 -1.63 8.44 -1.87
CA THR A 35 -2.68 8.12 -2.85
C THR A 35 -3.78 9.18 -2.91
N SER A 36 -3.79 10.15 -1.97
CA SER A 36 -4.88 11.12 -1.78
C SER A 36 -6.26 10.50 -1.57
N ILE A 37 -6.31 9.23 -1.14
CA ILE A 37 -7.54 8.52 -0.82
C ILE A 37 -7.94 8.84 0.62
N LYS A 38 -9.23 9.11 0.83
CA LYS A 38 -9.76 9.40 2.16
C LYS A 38 -9.61 8.17 3.09
N PRO A 39 -9.29 8.36 4.38
CA PRO A 39 -9.16 7.28 5.35
C PRO A 39 -10.38 6.35 5.40
N GLY A 40 -11.59 6.91 5.33
CA GLY A 40 -12.85 6.15 5.34
C GLY A 40 -13.02 5.19 4.16
N THR A 41 -12.28 5.38 3.07
CA THR A 41 -12.24 4.46 1.93
C THR A 41 -10.98 3.60 1.95
N LEU A 42 -9.85 4.15 2.37
CA LEU A 42 -8.57 3.44 2.35
C LEU A 42 -8.54 2.28 3.35
N TYR A 43 -8.98 2.48 4.60
CA TYR A 43 -8.89 1.41 5.61
C TYR A 43 -9.76 0.20 5.28
N PRO A 44 -11.05 0.35 4.91
CA PRO A 44 -11.85 -0.80 4.47
C PRO A 44 -11.31 -1.47 3.21
N MET A 45 -10.57 -0.74 2.37
CA MET A 45 -9.92 -1.30 1.19
C MET A 45 -8.68 -2.12 1.56
N LEU A 46 -7.82 -1.59 2.45
CA LEU A 46 -6.65 -2.31 2.95
C LEU A 46 -7.05 -3.60 3.67
N LEU A 47 -8.14 -3.56 4.45
CA LEU A 47 -8.65 -4.74 5.13
C LEU A 47 -9.07 -5.82 4.13
N ARG A 48 -9.87 -5.47 3.11
CA ARG A 48 -10.26 -6.42 2.04
C ARG A 48 -9.07 -7.00 1.30
N LEU A 49 -8.09 -6.17 0.96
CA LEU A 49 -6.87 -6.64 0.30
C LEU A 49 -6.08 -7.62 1.19
N ALA A 50 -6.04 -7.37 2.50
CA ALA A 50 -5.42 -8.29 3.45
C ALA A 50 -6.21 -9.60 3.61
N GLU A 51 -7.55 -9.52 3.69
CA GLU A 51 -8.45 -10.69 3.70
C GLU A 51 -8.25 -11.58 2.46
N HIS A 52 -7.98 -10.96 1.31
CA HIS A 52 -7.66 -11.67 0.06
C HIS A 52 -6.20 -12.11 -0.05
N ARG A 53 -5.39 -11.99 1.02
CA ARG A 53 -3.95 -12.33 1.04
C ARG A 53 -3.08 -11.56 0.03
N LEU A 54 -3.60 -10.45 -0.51
CA LEU A 54 -2.86 -9.54 -1.39
C LEU A 54 -1.96 -8.59 -0.60
N LEU A 55 -2.28 -8.37 0.68
CA LEU A 55 -1.46 -7.61 1.62
C LEU A 55 -1.25 -8.44 2.89
N GLU A 56 -0.03 -8.40 3.41
CA GLU A 56 0.22 -8.76 4.80
C GLU A 56 -0.14 -7.57 5.68
N SER A 57 -0.71 -7.84 6.85
CA SER A 57 -1.01 -6.83 7.86
C SER A 57 -0.50 -7.25 9.22
N GLU A 58 0.24 -6.38 9.89
CA GLU A 58 0.79 -6.66 11.22
C GLU A 58 0.75 -5.41 12.10
N TRP A 59 0.50 -5.61 13.40
CA TRP A 59 0.72 -4.57 14.40
C TRP A 59 2.20 -4.45 14.70
N ARG A 60 2.85 -3.41 14.18
CA ARG A 60 4.27 -3.17 14.45
C ARG A 60 4.46 -2.13 15.54
N PRO A 61 5.40 -2.36 16.48
CA PRO A 61 5.75 -1.36 17.48
C PRO A 61 6.31 -0.13 16.77
N SER A 62 5.96 1.05 17.29
CA SER A 62 6.54 2.28 16.79
C SER A 62 8.04 2.32 17.10
N LEU A 63 8.85 2.65 16.10
CA LEU A 63 10.29 2.89 16.26
C LEU A 63 10.61 4.09 17.19
N LYS A 64 9.60 4.84 17.64
CA LYS A 64 9.71 5.86 18.68
C LYS A 64 9.06 5.34 19.96
N ALA A 65 9.83 5.36 21.05
CA ALA A 65 9.37 5.08 22.40
C ALA A 65 8.16 5.96 22.76
N GLY A 66 7.17 5.38 23.45
CA GLY A 66 5.97 6.09 23.91
C GLY A 66 4.87 6.27 22.86
N ARG A 67 4.94 5.60 21.70
CA ARG A 67 3.82 5.58 20.74
C ARG A 67 3.20 4.19 20.63
N PRO A 68 1.85 4.12 20.53
CA PRO A 68 1.17 2.84 20.40
C PRO A 68 1.61 2.12 19.11
N ALA A 69 1.47 0.80 19.13
CA ALA A 69 1.64 -0.02 17.95
C ALA A 69 0.78 0.51 16.79
N ARG A 70 1.26 0.35 15.57
CA ARG A 70 0.58 0.81 14.36
C ARG A 70 0.38 -0.35 13.41
N HIS A 71 -0.80 -0.40 12.79
CA HIS A 71 -1.04 -1.30 11.67
C HIS A 71 -0.13 -0.94 10.50
N ALA A 72 0.76 -1.86 10.18
CA ALA A 72 1.60 -1.84 9.01
C ALA A 72 1.08 -2.86 8.00
N TYR A 73 1.28 -2.56 6.73
CA TYR A 73 0.89 -3.38 5.60
C TYR A 73 2.08 -3.58 4.68
N ARG A 74 2.19 -4.77 4.08
CA ARG A 74 3.24 -5.10 3.10
C ARG A 74 2.60 -5.82 1.92
N LEU A 75 3.17 -5.62 0.72
CA LEU A 75 2.69 -6.32 -0.46
C LEU A 75 3.14 -7.77 -0.43
N THR A 76 2.22 -8.69 -0.72
CA THR A 76 2.56 -10.10 -0.95
C THR A 76 2.92 -10.34 -2.41
N GLU A 77 3.45 -11.52 -2.72
CA GLU A 77 3.69 -11.95 -4.10
C GLU A 77 2.39 -11.99 -4.91
N GLU A 78 1.27 -12.41 -4.30
CA GLU A 78 -0.05 -12.41 -4.91
C GLU A 78 -0.53 -10.97 -5.22
N GLY A 79 -0.33 -10.05 -4.27
CA GLY A 79 -0.61 -8.62 -4.46
C GLY A 79 0.26 -8.00 -5.55
N MET A 80 1.53 -8.41 -5.65
CA MET A 80 2.45 -7.99 -6.69
C MET A 80 1.99 -8.46 -8.08
N ALA A 81 1.59 -9.74 -8.21
CA ALA A 81 1.05 -10.27 -9.46
C ALA A 81 -0.21 -9.50 -9.91
N LEU A 82 -1.09 -9.15 -8.96
CA LEU A 82 -2.26 -8.32 -9.26
C LEU A 82 -1.89 -6.89 -9.66
N ALA A 83 -0.89 -6.29 -9.01
CA ALA A 83 -0.41 -4.95 -9.36
C ALA A 83 0.14 -4.92 -10.80
N VAL A 84 0.85 -5.96 -11.21
CA VAL A 84 1.40 -6.12 -12.56
C VAL A 84 0.30 -6.37 -13.60
N SER A 85 -0.72 -7.18 -13.26
CA SER A 85 -1.83 -7.46 -14.19
C SER A 85 -2.83 -6.30 -14.30
N SER A 86 -2.89 -5.42 -13.30
CA SER A 86 -3.82 -4.28 -13.22
C SER A 86 -3.07 -2.95 -13.09
N PRO A 87 -2.30 -2.52 -14.09
CA PRO A 87 -1.58 -1.26 -14.03
C PRO A 87 -2.54 -0.08 -13.90
N VAL A 88 -2.13 0.94 -13.15
CA VAL A 88 -2.78 2.26 -13.22
C VAL A 88 -2.54 2.77 -14.63
N GLN A 89 -3.57 2.82 -15.47
CA GLN A 89 -3.48 3.53 -16.74
C GLN A 89 -3.10 4.97 -16.41
N ALA A 90 -1.91 5.37 -16.87
CA ALA A 90 -1.32 6.65 -16.52
C ALA A 90 -2.17 7.79 -17.12
N ALA A 91 -3.15 8.26 -16.36
CA ALA A 91 -3.62 9.62 -16.52
C ALA A 91 -2.46 10.51 -16.04
N GLY A 92 -1.77 11.13 -17.00
CA GLY A 92 -0.52 11.85 -16.81
C GLY A 92 -0.52 12.76 -15.58
N GLY A 93 0.30 12.40 -14.60
CA GLY A 93 0.45 13.17 -13.38
C GLY A 93 1.57 12.59 -12.55
N ARG A 94 2.76 13.18 -12.67
CA ARG A 94 3.95 12.91 -11.83
C ARG A 94 3.56 13.04 -10.35
N GLY A 95 3.22 11.93 -9.72
CA GLY A 95 3.09 11.83 -8.26
C GLY A 95 4.46 12.11 -7.67
N LYS A 96 4.58 13.24 -6.97
CA LYS A 96 5.80 13.69 -6.31
C LYS A 96 6.40 12.54 -5.51
N ARG A 97 7.65 12.15 -5.82
CA ARG A 97 8.49 11.32 -4.93
C ARG A 97 8.60 12.04 -3.59
N ALA A 98 7.75 11.68 -2.64
CA ALA A 98 7.98 12.01 -1.26
C ALA A 98 9.22 11.21 -0.82
N PRO A 99 10.24 11.82 -0.22
CA PRO A 99 11.35 11.07 0.33
C PRO A 99 10.79 10.20 1.46
N VAL A 100 10.63 8.90 1.19
CA VAL A 100 10.44 7.90 2.24
C VAL A 100 11.75 7.94 3.01
N LYS A 101 11.75 8.68 4.13
CA LYS A 101 12.92 8.75 5.01
C LYS A 101 13.25 7.30 5.37
N PRO A 102 14.44 6.78 5.01
CA PRO A 102 14.85 5.48 5.48
C PRO A 102 15.03 5.62 7.00
N ARG A 103 14.04 5.19 7.78
CA ARG A 103 14.24 5.03 9.21
C ARG A 103 14.99 3.72 9.41
N SER A 104 16.30 3.84 9.22
CA SER A 104 17.37 3.10 9.88
C SER A 104 17.15 1.60 10.03
N ALA A 105 17.66 0.86 9.05
CA ALA A 105 18.39 -0.36 9.35
C ALA A 105 19.71 0.01 10.06
N ARG A 106 19.98 -0.67 11.18
CA ARG A 106 21.25 -0.86 11.93
C ARG A 106 20.86 -0.99 13.41
N ALA A 107 21.35 -1.95 14.17
CA ALA A 107 22.19 -3.12 13.96
C ALA A 107 21.85 -4.11 15.10
#